data_AF-K1KQH9-F1
#
_entry.id   AF-K1KQH9-F1
#
_cell.length_a   1.000
_cell.length_b   1.000
_cell.length_c   1.000
_cell.angle_alpha   90.00
_cell.angle_beta   90.00
_cell.angle_gamma   90.00
#
_symmetry.space_group_name_H-M   'P 1'
#
loop_
_entity.id
_entity.type
_entity.pdbx_description
1 polymer ?
#
loop_
_entity_poly.entity_id
_entity_poly.type
_entity_poly.pdbx_seq_one_letter_code
_entity_poly.pdbx_strand_id
1 'polypeptide(L)'
;MKKYLITAALALGLLVVGTTTAQVKTHWGFSETGTINVTAEAWFNPSIKVPSGTSFDGLKANSYVKQAWVRIVEGSYDSGRAYTAVAPASKPNKEYSVKITRVNNPFADLKSSNGWLYY
;
A
#
# COMPACT_ATOMS: atom_id res chain seq x y z
N MET A 1 -1.19 -47.93 -34.20
CA MET A 1 -0.47 -47.15 -35.21
C MET A 1 0.71 -46.48 -34.53
N LYS A 2 1.93 -46.70 -35.03
CA LYS A 2 3.20 -46.21 -34.45
C LYS A 2 3.60 -44.87 -35.11
N LYS A 3 4.24 -44.03 -34.29
CA LYS A 3 4.77 -42.67 -34.45
C LYS A 3 5.88 -42.60 -35.55
N TYR A 4 6.38 -41.48 -36.11
CA TYR A 4 6.70 -40.11 -35.70
C TYR A 4 7.00 -39.25 -36.97
N LEU A 5 7.10 -37.92 -36.85
CA LEU A 5 8.13 -37.04 -37.46
C LEU A 5 7.85 -35.58 -37.01
N ILE A 6 8.52 -35.08 -35.97
CA ILE A 6 9.73 -34.22 -35.98
C ILE A 6 9.55 -32.90 -36.75
N THR A 7 9.48 -31.78 -36.02
CA THR A 7 10.09 -30.52 -36.48
C THR A 7 10.60 -29.72 -35.27
N ALA A 8 11.88 -29.36 -35.36
CA ALA A 8 12.67 -28.69 -34.34
C ALA A 8 12.54 -27.16 -34.41
N ALA A 9 12.64 -26.50 -33.26
CA ALA A 9 13.28 -25.18 -33.14
C ALA A 9 13.57 -24.88 -31.65
N LEU A 10 14.83 -25.06 -31.27
CA LEU A 10 15.38 -24.54 -30.01
C LEU A 10 15.69 -23.06 -30.25
N ALA A 11 14.90 -22.15 -29.68
CA ALA A 11 15.20 -20.72 -29.67
C ALA A 11 15.56 -20.30 -28.24
N LEU A 12 16.86 -20.29 -27.95
CA LEU A 12 17.45 -19.65 -26.77
C LEU A 12 17.41 -18.13 -26.98
N GLY A 13 16.30 -17.51 -26.62
CA GLY A 13 16.19 -16.05 -26.47
C GLY A 13 16.52 -15.65 -25.03
N LEU A 14 17.80 -15.55 -24.69
CA LEU A 14 18.24 -14.82 -23.50
C LEU A 14 18.11 -13.33 -23.82
N LEU A 15 17.15 -12.62 -23.22
CA LEU A 15 17.27 -11.17 -23.06
C LEU A 15 16.42 -10.66 -21.89
N VAL A 16 17.17 -10.39 -20.82
CA VAL A 16 16.93 -9.43 -19.73
C VAL A 16 15.68 -9.69 -18.89
N VAL A 17 15.94 -10.35 -17.76
CA VAL A 17 15.10 -10.25 -16.55
C VAL A 17 15.14 -8.80 -16.06
N GLY A 18 14.37 -7.94 -16.70
CA GLY A 18 13.90 -6.71 -16.09
C GLY A 18 12.72 -7.09 -15.22
N THR A 19 12.97 -7.54 -13.98
CA THR A 19 11.90 -7.54 -12.98
C THR A 19 11.60 -6.08 -12.69
N THR A 20 10.70 -5.48 -13.47
CA THR A 20 9.89 -4.41 -12.92
C THR A 20 9.07 -5.11 -11.84
N THR A 21 9.53 -5.06 -10.60
CA THR A 21 8.65 -5.29 -9.47
C THR A 21 7.67 -4.13 -9.48
N ALA A 22 6.63 -4.23 -10.31
CA ALA A 22 5.45 -3.41 -10.15
C ALA A 22 4.97 -3.74 -8.74
N GLN A 23 5.27 -2.86 -7.77
CA GLN A 23 4.67 -2.96 -6.46
C GLN A 23 3.18 -2.77 -6.69
N VAL A 24 2.45 -3.88 -6.71
CA VAL A 24 0.99 -3.87 -6.83
C VAL A 24 0.49 -3.22 -5.56
N LYS A 25 0.20 -1.91 -5.61
CA LYS A 25 -0.50 -1.24 -4.53
C LYS A 25 -1.81 -1.99 -4.30
N THR A 26 -1.98 -2.48 -3.08
CA THR A 26 -3.20 -3.13 -2.61
C THR A 26 -4.34 -2.10 -2.57
N HIS A 27 -5.59 -2.56 -2.52
CA HIS A 27 -6.77 -1.68 -2.46
C HIS A 27 -6.83 -0.81 -1.19
N TRP A 28 -6.11 -1.23 -0.15
CA TRP A 28 -5.81 -0.46 1.05
C TRP A 28 -4.39 -0.80 1.44
N GLY A 29 -3.63 0.18 1.92
CA GLY A 29 -2.30 -0.12 2.39
C GLY A 29 -1.65 1.03 3.12
N PHE A 30 -0.59 0.67 3.80
CA PHE A 30 0.31 1.57 4.49
C PHE A 30 1.73 1.25 4.05
N SER A 31 2.53 2.29 3.83
CA SER A 31 3.96 2.16 3.60
C SER A 31 4.73 3.18 4.41
N GLU A 32 5.88 2.73 4.91
CA GLU A 32 6.93 3.58 5.44
C GLU A 32 8.17 3.35 4.57
N THR A 33 8.80 4.43 4.12
CA THR A 33 10.01 4.36 3.28
C THR A 33 11.03 5.40 3.70
N GLY A 34 12.30 5.08 3.46
CA GLY A 34 13.44 5.98 3.67
C GLY A 34 14.09 5.86 5.05
N THR A 35 15.38 6.19 5.12
CA THR A 35 16.20 6.10 6.35
C THR A 35 16.48 7.47 6.95
N ILE A 36 16.82 8.44 6.09
CA ILE A 36 17.08 9.85 6.48
C ILE A 36 15.80 10.67 6.36
N ASN A 37 15.02 10.44 5.30
CA ASN A 37 13.71 11.05 5.13
C ASN A 37 12.67 9.95 5.23
N VAL A 38 12.06 9.78 6.40
CA VAL A 38 10.99 8.83 6.57
C VAL A 38 9.71 9.41 5.99
N THR A 39 9.15 8.69 5.02
CA THR A 39 7.85 9.00 4.40
C THR A 39 6.87 7.90 4.77
N ALA A 40 5.80 8.30 5.46
CA ALA A 40 4.68 7.43 5.79
C ALA A 40 3.49 7.78 4.88
N GLU A 41 2.95 6.80 4.18
CA GLU A 41 1.81 6.94 3.27
C GLU A 41 0.73 5.91 3.61
N ALA A 42 -0.53 6.35 3.65
CA ALA A 42 -1.68 5.45 3.68
C ALA A 42 -2.58 5.75 2.49
N TRP A 43 -3.15 4.70 1.91
CA TRP A 43 -4.07 4.79 0.78
C TRP A 43 -5.22 3.81 0.89
N PHE A 44 -6.34 4.15 0.25
CA PHE A 44 -7.50 3.28 0.13
C PHE A 44 -8.29 3.53 -1.16
N ASN A 45 -9.10 2.54 -1.53
CA ASN A 45 -10.15 2.66 -2.54
C ASN A 45 -11.53 2.43 -1.89
N PRO A 46 -12.45 3.42 -1.89
CA PRO A 46 -13.75 3.30 -1.24
C PRO A 46 -14.73 2.38 -1.99
N SER A 47 -14.45 2.01 -3.25
CA SER A 47 -15.32 1.11 -4.02
C SER A 47 -15.16 -0.36 -3.65
N ILE A 48 -14.08 -0.71 -2.95
CA ILE A 48 -13.80 -2.09 -2.56
C ILE A 48 -14.27 -2.29 -1.12
N LYS A 49 -14.97 -3.40 -0.87
CA LYS A 49 -15.37 -3.82 0.48
C LYS A 49 -14.24 -4.61 1.10
N VAL A 50 -13.89 -4.31 2.34
CA VAL A 50 -12.91 -5.10 3.09
C VAL A 50 -13.45 -6.53 3.22
N PRO A 51 -12.72 -7.56 2.74
CA PRO A 51 -13.19 -8.94 2.78
C PRO A 51 -13.51 -9.43 4.20
N SER A 52 -14.40 -10.41 4.29
CA SER A 52 -14.61 -11.15 5.53
C SER A 52 -13.32 -11.89 5.91
N GLY A 53 -12.82 -11.65 7.13
CA GLY A 53 -11.58 -12.28 7.62
C GLY A 53 -10.33 -11.39 7.55
N THR A 54 -10.43 -10.17 7.03
CA THR A 54 -9.31 -9.21 7.11
C THR A 54 -9.23 -8.58 8.49
N SER A 55 -8.09 -8.73 9.16
CA SER A 55 -7.72 -8.05 10.42
C SER A 55 -6.38 -7.31 10.35
N PHE A 56 -5.78 -7.23 9.15
CA PHE A 56 -4.49 -6.58 8.93
C PHE A 56 -4.58 -5.06 9.10
N ASP A 57 -3.58 -4.44 9.72
CA ASP A 57 -3.43 -2.97 9.87
C ASP A 57 -4.68 -2.24 10.40
N GLY A 58 -5.43 -2.88 11.30
CA GLY A 58 -6.63 -2.28 11.88
C GLY A 58 -7.78 -2.09 10.88
N LEU A 59 -7.75 -2.78 9.73
CA LEU A 59 -8.87 -2.85 8.80
C LEU A 59 -10.04 -3.61 9.43
N LYS A 60 -11.24 -3.05 9.30
CA LYS A 60 -12.48 -3.62 9.77
C LYS A 60 -13.12 -4.43 8.65
N ALA A 61 -13.19 -5.74 8.84
CA ALA A 61 -13.85 -6.65 7.92
C ALA A 61 -15.29 -6.19 7.58
N ASN A 62 -15.74 -6.55 6.38
CA ASN A 62 -17.08 -6.28 5.86
C ASN A 62 -17.47 -4.79 5.81
N SER A 63 -16.51 -3.87 5.82
CA SER A 63 -16.74 -2.43 5.82
C SER A 63 -16.15 -1.77 4.58
N TYR A 64 -16.62 -0.57 4.23
CA TYR A 64 -16.02 0.28 3.19
C TYR A 64 -15.25 1.40 3.86
N VAL A 65 -14.00 1.60 3.45
CA VAL A 65 -13.17 2.69 3.98
C VAL A 65 -13.64 4.01 3.39
N LYS A 66 -13.89 4.99 4.26
CA LYS A 66 -14.29 6.35 3.97
C LYS A 66 -13.11 7.32 3.97
N GLN A 67 -12.13 7.08 4.83
CA GLN A 67 -10.98 7.96 5.01
C GLN A 67 -9.83 7.17 5.64
N ALA A 68 -8.59 7.55 5.35
CA ALA A 68 -7.41 7.02 6.02
C ALA A 68 -6.62 8.14 6.71
N TRP A 69 -5.78 7.77 7.67
CA TRP A 69 -4.84 8.70 8.28
C TRP A 69 -3.46 8.07 8.47
N VAL A 70 -2.44 8.92 8.54
CA VAL A 70 -1.06 8.59 8.91
C VAL A 70 -0.57 9.50 10.03
N ARG A 71 0.35 8.99 10.85
CA ARG A 71 1.00 9.73 11.94
C ARG A 71 2.44 9.23 12.09
N ILE A 72 3.38 10.15 12.25
CA ILE A 72 4.76 9.88 12.62
C ILE A 72 5.00 10.48 14.02
N VAL A 73 5.54 9.66 14.91
CA VAL A 73 6.03 10.05 16.23
C VAL A 73 7.52 9.78 16.27
N GLU A 74 8.32 10.74 16.72
CA GLU A 74 9.78 10.63 16.81
C GLU A 74 10.28 11.33 18.07
N GLY A 75 10.71 10.57 19.08
CA GLY A 75 11.05 11.14 20.39
C GLY A 75 9.91 11.99 20.96
N SER A 76 10.15 13.30 21.15
CA SER A 76 9.13 14.26 21.61
C SER A 76 8.28 14.85 20.48
N TYR A 77 8.60 14.58 19.22
CA TYR A 77 7.84 15.07 18.08
C TYR A 77 6.64 14.17 17.79
N ASP A 78 5.51 14.78 17.48
CA ASP A 78 4.31 14.13 16.98
C ASP A 78 3.73 14.95 15.82
N SER A 79 3.59 14.33 14.64
CA SER A 79 2.98 14.98 13.49
C SER A 79 1.48 15.24 13.66
N GLY A 80 0.85 14.61 14.66
CA GLY A 80 -0.59 14.42 14.69
C GLY A 80 -1.05 13.49 13.57
N ARG A 81 -2.36 13.31 13.43
CA ARG A 81 -2.96 12.52 12.35
C ARG A 81 -3.16 13.40 11.12
N ALA A 82 -2.46 13.09 10.04
CA ALA A 82 -2.74 13.63 8.72
C ALA A 82 -3.73 12.72 8.01
N TYR A 83 -4.82 13.29 7.49
CA TYR A 83 -5.92 12.53 6.91
C TYR A 83 -5.94 12.66 5.38
N THR A 84 -6.41 11.62 4.71
CA THR A 84 -6.84 11.72 3.31
C THR A 84 -8.05 12.65 3.20
N ALA A 85 -8.38 13.05 1.97
CA ALA A 85 -9.73 13.53 1.70
C ALA A 85 -10.78 12.47 2.09
N VAL A 86 -11.95 12.93 2.50
CA VAL A 86 -13.11 12.07 2.80
C VAL A 86 -13.71 11.60 1.48
N ALA A 87 -13.84 10.28 1.31
CA ALA A 87 -14.63 9.75 0.21
C ALA A 87 -16.13 10.03 0.49
N PRO A 88 -16.89 10.50 -0.52
CA PRO A 88 -18.29 10.89 -0.31
C PRO A 88 -19.26 9.69 -0.25
N ALA A 89 -18.90 8.57 -0.87
CA ALA A 89 -19.68 7.33 -0.90
C ALA A 89 -18.77 6.11 -1.14
N SER A 90 -19.27 4.89 -0.90
CA SER A 90 -18.55 3.63 -1.11
C SER A 90 -18.51 3.16 -2.59
N LYS A 91 -18.62 4.08 -3.54
CA LYS A 91 -18.78 3.82 -4.98
C LYS A 91 -17.66 4.33 -5.89
N PRO A 92 -17.00 5.48 -5.60
CA PRO A 92 -15.94 5.96 -6.47
C PRO A 92 -14.80 4.95 -6.57
N ASN A 93 -14.49 4.49 -7.78
CA ASN A 93 -13.32 3.64 -8.02
C ASN A 93 -12.08 4.51 -8.21
N LYS A 94 -11.63 5.13 -7.12
CA LYS A 94 -10.49 6.05 -7.09
C LYS A 94 -9.66 5.81 -5.84
N GLU A 95 -8.34 5.87 -5.96
CA GLU A 95 -7.44 5.87 -4.81
C GLU A 95 -7.47 7.24 -4.10
N TYR A 96 -7.55 7.19 -2.78
CA TYR A 96 -7.37 8.30 -1.87
C TYR A 96 -6.14 8.01 -1.04
N SER A 97 -5.19 8.95 -1.00
CA SER A 97 -3.96 8.78 -0.23
C SER A 97 -3.57 10.06 0.50
N VAL A 98 -2.76 9.86 1.55
CA VAL A 98 -2.14 10.93 2.34
C VAL A 98 -0.73 10.49 2.66
N LYS A 99 0.20 11.42 2.55
CA LYS A 99 1.61 11.19 2.86
C LYS A 99 2.14 12.29 3.77
N ILE A 100 2.97 11.89 4.72
CA ILE A 100 3.78 12.81 5.53
C ILE A 100 5.23 12.38 5.44
N THR A 101 6.12 13.36 5.30
CA THR A 101 7.56 13.14 5.24
C THR A 101 8.23 13.90 6.36
N ARG A 102 9.19 13.27 7.01
CA ARG A 102 10.00 13.85 8.07
C ARG A 102 11.46 13.44 7.93
N VAL A 103 12.35 14.37 8.24
CA VAL A 103 13.77 14.05 8.42
C VAL A 103 13.92 13.29 9.73
N ASN A 104 14.40 12.04 9.64
CA ASN A 104 14.63 11.16 10.76
C ASN A 104 15.76 11.69 11.65
N ASN A 105 15.52 11.76 12.95
CA ASN A 105 16.55 11.94 13.95
C ASN A 105 17.15 10.57 14.31
N PRO A 106 18.42 10.29 13.95
CA PRO A 106 19.02 8.97 14.16
C PRO A 106 19.22 8.60 15.64
N PHE A 107 19.01 9.55 16.56
CA PHE A 107 19.14 9.35 18.01
C PHE A 107 17.80 9.23 18.74
N ALA A 108 16.68 9.22 18.02
CA ALA A 108 15.35 9.11 18.59
C ALA A 108 14.60 7.92 17.98
N ASP A 109 13.76 7.28 18.78
CA ASP A 109 12.88 6.23 18.27
C ASP A 109 11.82 6.84 17.35
N LEU A 110 11.74 6.33 16.14
CA LEU A 110 10.72 6.69 15.16
C LEU A 110 9.64 5.60 15.09
N LYS A 111 8.38 6.03 15.12
CA LYS A 111 7.22 5.17 14.92
C LYS A 111 6.24 5.84 13.98
N SER A 112 5.97 5.21 12.85
CA SER A 112 4.81 5.55 12.03
C SER A 112 3.60 4.66 12.38
N SER A 113 2.42 5.19 12.12
CA SER A 113 1.16 4.47 12.29
C SER A 113 0.11 5.01 11.33
N ASN A 114 -0.87 4.18 11.04
CA ASN A 114 -2.01 4.50 10.20
C ASN A 114 -3.31 4.07 10.84
N GLY A 115 -4.41 4.46 10.20
CA GLY A 115 -5.71 3.88 10.48
C GLY A 115 -6.77 4.30 9.49
N TRP A 116 -7.96 3.75 9.70
CA TRP A 116 -9.05 3.78 8.74
C TRP A 116 -10.35 4.22 9.41
N LEU A 117 -11.12 5.04 8.72
CA LEU A 117 -12.50 5.36 9.05
C LEU A 117 -13.42 4.75 8.01
N TYR A 118 -14.64 4.42 8.43
CA TYR A 118 -15.60 3.66 7.62
C TYR A 118 -16.90 4.43 7.43
N TYR A 119 -17.70 4.00 6.45
CA TYR A 119 -19.10 4.41 6.33
C TYR A 119 -19.98 3.72 7.38
#